data_AF-A0A354BJI0-F1
#
_entry.id   AF-A0A354BJI0-F1
#
_cell.length_a   1.000
_cell.length_b   1.000
_cell.length_c   1.000
_cell.angle_alpha   90.00
_cell.angle_beta   90.00
_cell.angle_gamma   90.00
#
_symmetry.space_group_name_H-M   'P 1'
#
loop_
_entity.id
_entity.type
_entity.pdbx_description
1 polymer ?
#
loop_
_entity_poly.entity_id
_entity_poly.type
_entity_poly.pdbx_seq_one_letter_code
_entity_poly.pdbx_strand_id
1 'polypeptide(L)'
;MWAALFIPLLPLVAALVVVCAEDSTRYAHAKIAALLMGAACVGAAGTLYAVTISGPITLQFYNPATVASLTIPVGFYIDRLSGVMMTLISAVSLIIYTYSVNYMYQDRHYRRYLTLICLTDFVLLCMVSSANLMMLFLFWQLLSYLLYILAHNHSHRQTLDGAYKTFTVLRVADMALLMGIILTYQVYGTLEIPELFARARASAHTVALWPGMDIDAATAITLLMFIGAMGKSAQFPLHLWLPSSLFAPTPVHGLLHAGIINAGGFLINRMAPL
;
A
#
# COMPACT_ATOMS: atom_id res chain seq x y z
N MET A 1 20.59 -6.19 -7.71
CA MET A 1 20.31 -5.42 -6.49
C MET A 1 19.56 -4.11 -6.79
N TRP A 2 20.11 -3.19 -7.59
CA TRP A 2 19.46 -1.91 -7.91
C TRP A 2 18.23 -1.99 -8.83
N ALA A 3 18.10 -3.04 -9.64
CA ALA A 3 16.96 -3.21 -10.55
C ALA A 3 15.59 -3.18 -9.82
N ALA A 4 15.54 -3.67 -8.58
CA ALA A 4 14.32 -3.71 -7.78
C ALA A 4 13.81 -2.31 -7.40
N LEU A 5 14.69 -1.30 -7.34
CA LEU A 5 14.34 0.09 -7.08
C LEU A 5 13.50 0.71 -8.19
N PHE A 6 13.79 0.32 -9.44
CA PHE A 6 13.12 0.92 -10.58
C PHE A 6 11.69 0.43 -10.75
N ILE A 7 11.30 -0.68 -10.12
CA ILE A 7 9.98 -1.29 -10.31
C ILE A 7 8.86 -0.36 -9.80
N PRO A 8 8.87 0.14 -8.55
CA PRO A 8 7.87 1.13 -8.14
C PRO A 8 7.96 2.43 -8.95
N LEU A 9 9.15 2.84 -9.40
CA LEU A 9 9.30 4.08 -10.17
C LEU A 9 8.68 4.02 -11.57
N LEU A 10 8.54 2.83 -12.17
CA LEU A 10 7.96 2.68 -13.50
C LEU A 10 6.49 3.15 -13.58
N PRO A 11 5.57 2.75 -12.67
CA PRO A 11 4.24 3.34 -12.60
C PRO A 11 4.24 4.85 -12.32
N LEU A 12 5.19 5.36 -11.55
CA LEU A 12 5.32 6.81 -11.34
C LEU A 12 5.68 7.55 -12.65
N VAL A 13 6.62 7.01 -13.43
CA VAL A 13 6.94 7.53 -14.76
C VAL A 13 5.76 7.38 -15.71
N ALA A 14 5.02 6.27 -15.65
CA ALA A 14 3.79 6.08 -16.43
C ALA A 14 2.74 7.15 -16.11
N ALA A 15 2.59 7.51 -14.82
CA ALA A 15 1.71 8.59 -14.41
C ALA A 15 2.11 9.94 -15.03
N LEU A 16 3.41 10.28 -15.03
CA LEU A 16 3.93 11.49 -15.64
C LEU A 16 3.71 11.52 -17.16
N VAL A 17 3.94 10.40 -17.85
CA VAL A 17 3.68 10.28 -19.29
C VAL A 17 2.21 10.55 -19.61
N VAL A 18 1.28 10.03 -18.81
CA VAL A 18 -0.16 10.26 -19.01
C VAL A 18 -0.56 11.71 -18.73
N VAL A 19 0.01 12.35 -17.69
CA VAL A 19 -0.30 13.76 -17.35
C VAL A 19 0.13 14.70 -18.46
N CYS A 20 1.33 14.48 -19.01
CA CYS A 20 1.89 15.34 -20.06
C CYS A 20 1.20 15.17 -21.43
N ALA A 21 0.27 14.22 -21.56
CA ALA A 21 -0.41 13.97 -22.82
C ALA A 21 -1.36 15.12 -23.22
N GLU A 22 -1.32 15.49 -24.50
CA GLU A 22 -2.33 16.37 -25.11
C GLU A 22 -3.54 15.56 -25.59
N ASP A 23 -4.67 16.22 -25.87
CA ASP A 23 -5.89 15.51 -26.29
C ASP A 23 -5.71 14.75 -27.62
N SER A 24 -4.83 15.25 -28.51
CA SER A 24 -4.45 14.59 -29.78
C SER A 24 -3.59 13.34 -29.58
N THR A 25 -2.73 13.33 -28.56
CA THR A 25 -1.74 12.27 -28.31
C THR A 25 -2.09 11.39 -27.12
N ARG A 26 -3.25 11.60 -26.48
CA ARG A 26 -3.69 10.89 -25.26
C ARG A 26 -3.62 9.37 -25.38
N TYR A 27 -4.01 8.83 -26.54
CA TYR A 27 -4.00 7.38 -26.77
C TYR A 27 -2.59 6.80 -26.93
N ALA A 28 -1.67 7.55 -27.55
CA ALA A 28 -0.28 7.14 -27.67
C ALA A 28 0.42 7.12 -26.30
N HIS A 29 0.22 8.17 -25.48
CA HIS A 29 0.75 8.23 -24.12
C HIS A 29 0.17 7.12 -23.23
N ALA A 30 -1.13 6.84 -23.37
CA ALA A 30 -1.76 5.74 -22.65
C ALA A 30 -1.11 4.38 -22.98
N LYS A 31 -0.77 4.13 -24.24
CA LYS A 31 -0.03 2.92 -24.67
C LYS A 31 1.39 2.86 -24.12
N ILE A 32 2.12 3.97 -24.13
CA ILE A 32 3.47 4.05 -23.56
C ILE A 32 3.41 3.73 -22.05
N ALA A 33 2.45 4.31 -21.33
CA ALA A 33 2.24 4.02 -19.93
C ALA A 33 1.84 2.55 -19.67
N ALA A 34 1.03 1.93 -20.55
CA ALA A 34 0.75 0.49 -20.45
C ALA A 34 2.03 -0.35 -20.61
N LEU A 35 2.94 0.02 -21.52
CA LEU A 35 4.24 -0.66 -21.67
C LEU A 35 5.12 -0.50 -20.42
N LEU A 36 5.13 0.68 -19.80
CA LEU A 36 5.86 0.91 -18.55
C LEU A 36 5.30 0.08 -17.40
N MET A 37 3.98 -0.03 -17.28
CA MET A 37 3.33 -0.91 -16.30
C MET A 37 3.63 -2.39 -16.59
N GLY A 38 3.66 -2.79 -17.86
CA GLY A 38 4.08 -4.13 -18.28
C GLY A 38 5.53 -4.44 -17.91
N ALA A 39 6.44 -3.48 -18.10
CA ALA A 39 7.82 -3.59 -17.67
C ALA A 39 7.93 -3.70 -16.14
N ALA A 40 7.09 -2.99 -15.38
CA ALA A 40 7.03 -3.10 -13.93
C ALA A 40 6.59 -4.52 -13.51
N CYS A 41 5.61 -5.10 -14.19
CA CYS A 41 5.15 -6.47 -13.94
C CYS A 41 6.24 -7.52 -14.22
N VAL A 42 6.94 -7.41 -15.34
CA VAL A 42 8.06 -8.32 -15.67
C VAL A 42 9.20 -8.13 -14.66
N GLY A 43 9.50 -6.87 -14.29
CA GLY A 43 10.48 -6.55 -13.27
C GLY A 43 10.13 -7.16 -11.91
N ALA A 44 8.85 -7.09 -11.50
CA ALA A 44 8.35 -7.67 -10.25
C ALA A 44 8.53 -9.20 -10.21
N ALA A 45 8.19 -9.89 -11.30
CA ALA A 45 8.43 -11.33 -11.45
C ALA A 45 9.93 -11.67 -11.40
N GLY A 46 10.77 -10.86 -12.05
CA GLY A 46 12.23 -10.98 -11.98
C GLY A 46 12.77 -10.79 -10.56
N THR A 47 12.22 -9.85 -9.79
CA THR A 47 12.60 -9.67 -8.37
C THR A 47 12.13 -10.82 -7.49
N LEU A 48 10.95 -11.39 -7.73
CA LEU A 48 10.49 -12.57 -7.02
C LEU A 48 11.47 -13.74 -7.24
N TYR A 49 11.88 -13.97 -8.49
CA TYR A 49 12.88 -14.99 -8.82
C TYR A 49 14.22 -14.72 -8.10
N ALA A 50 14.72 -13.49 -8.17
CA ALA A 50 15.98 -13.11 -7.53
C ALA A 50 15.95 -13.30 -6.01
N VAL A 51 14.88 -12.87 -5.34
CA VAL A 51 14.73 -12.98 -3.88
C VAL A 51 14.51 -14.42 -3.42
N THR A 52 13.94 -15.26 -4.28
CA THR A 52 13.78 -16.68 -3.98
C THR A 52 15.13 -17.40 -3.91
N ILE A 53 16.05 -17.06 -4.83
CA ILE A 53 17.37 -17.70 -4.95
C ILE A 53 18.42 -17.06 -4.04
N SER A 54 18.51 -15.72 -4.06
CA SER A 54 19.60 -14.98 -3.40
C SER A 54 19.23 -14.42 -2.02
N GLY A 55 17.98 -14.57 -1.58
CA GLY A 55 17.49 -14.01 -0.31
C GLY A 55 16.98 -12.58 -0.42
N PRO A 56 16.56 -11.97 0.71
CA PRO A 56 15.92 -10.66 0.72
C PRO A 56 16.86 -9.54 0.25
N ILE A 57 16.32 -8.58 -0.49
CA ILE A 57 17.02 -7.39 -0.95
C ILE A 57 16.68 -6.23 -0.02
N THR A 58 17.70 -5.64 0.60
CA THR A 58 17.55 -4.47 1.48
C THR A 58 18.22 -3.25 0.85
N LEU A 59 17.48 -2.17 0.69
CA LEU A 59 17.96 -0.88 0.17
C LEU A 59 17.63 0.20 1.19
N GLN A 60 18.64 0.93 1.68
CA GLN A 60 18.43 2.05 2.61
C GLN A 60 18.73 3.35 1.86
N PHE A 61 17.73 4.22 1.71
CA PHE A 61 17.87 5.51 1.03
C PHE A 61 18.29 6.62 2.00
N TYR A 62 17.84 6.51 3.25
CA TYR A 62 18.12 7.48 4.29
C TYR A 62 18.23 6.78 5.65
N ASN A 63 19.32 7.03 6.36
CA ASN A 63 19.55 6.56 7.71
C ASN A 63 19.73 7.77 8.66
N PRO A 64 18.81 7.99 9.62
CA PRO A 64 18.85 9.14 10.50
C PRO A 64 19.93 9.10 11.59
N ALA A 65 20.72 8.01 11.69
CA ALA A 65 21.84 7.92 12.63
C ALA A 65 22.94 8.97 12.40
N THR A 66 22.85 9.78 11.33
CA THR A 66 23.91 10.70 10.89
C THR A 66 23.48 12.16 10.92
N VAL A 67 22.98 12.64 12.07
CA VAL A 67 22.76 14.07 12.39
C VAL A 67 21.33 14.59 12.11
N ALA A 68 20.58 14.76 13.20
CA ALA A 68 19.54 15.78 13.42
C ALA A 68 18.32 15.85 12.47
N SER A 69 17.91 14.78 11.77
CA SER A 69 16.79 14.83 10.82
C SER A 69 15.95 13.54 10.83
N LEU A 70 14.66 13.62 10.45
CA LEU A 70 13.60 12.59 10.47
C LEU A 70 13.90 11.29 11.23
N THR A 71 13.23 11.02 12.36
CA THR A 71 13.41 9.86 13.26
C THR A 71 13.23 8.46 12.64
N ILE A 72 12.98 8.35 11.34
CA ILE A 72 12.51 7.14 10.69
C ILE A 72 13.34 6.88 9.43
N PRO A 73 14.11 5.76 9.38
CA PRO A 73 14.87 5.40 8.20
C PRO A 73 13.94 5.17 7.00
N VAL A 74 14.37 5.56 5.80
CA VAL A 74 13.60 5.34 4.57
C VAL A 74 14.35 4.31 3.74
N GLY A 75 13.67 3.22 3.40
CA GLY A 75 14.29 2.09 2.71
C GLY A 75 13.29 1.06 2.24
N PHE A 76 13.74 0.20 1.32
CA PHE A 76 12.99 -0.96 0.88
C PHE A 76 13.54 -2.26 1.45
N TYR A 77 12.64 -3.12 1.90
CA TYR A 77 12.88 -4.49 2.31
C TYR A 77 12.04 -5.41 1.42
N ILE A 78 12.70 -6.07 0.47
CA ILE A 78 12.04 -6.93 -0.51
C ILE A 78 12.43 -8.38 -0.21
N ASP A 79 11.55 -9.07 0.51
CA ASP A 79 11.63 -10.51 0.75
C ASP A 79 10.67 -11.28 -0.17
N ARG A 80 10.53 -12.59 0.07
CA ARG A 80 9.68 -13.45 -0.76
C ARG A 80 8.22 -13.00 -0.73
N LEU A 81 7.72 -12.56 0.43
CA LEU A 81 6.37 -12.02 0.57
C LEU A 81 6.21 -10.72 -0.23
N SER A 82 7.17 -9.78 -0.14
CA SER A 82 7.19 -8.57 -0.98
C SER A 82 7.16 -8.94 -2.47
N GLY A 83 7.98 -9.89 -2.90
CA GLY A 83 8.08 -10.30 -4.31
C GLY A 83 6.78 -10.87 -4.87
N VAL A 84 6.09 -11.73 -4.09
CA VAL A 84 4.78 -12.28 -4.48
C VAL A 84 3.76 -11.15 -4.61
N MET A 85 3.70 -10.25 -3.62
CA MET A 85 2.74 -9.14 -3.65
C MET A 85 3.04 -8.14 -4.75
N MET A 86 4.31 -7.78 -4.99
CA MET A 86 4.70 -6.89 -6.09
C MET A 86 4.27 -7.48 -7.44
N THR A 87 4.45 -8.79 -7.64
CA THR A 87 4.04 -9.48 -8.87
C THR A 87 2.53 -9.48 -9.04
N LEU A 88 1.78 -9.80 -7.98
CA LEU A 88 0.32 -9.80 -8.00
C LEU A 88 -0.24 -8.39 -8.28
N ILE A 89 0.25 -7.38 -7.56
CA ILE A 89 -0.19 -5.99 -7.68
C ILE A 89 0.06 -5.49 -9.10
N SER A 90 1.30 -5.59 -9.60
CA SER A 90 1.65 -5.09 -10.93
C SER A 90 0.90 -5.82 -12.07
N ALA A 91 0.68 -7.14 -11.95
CA ALA A 91 -0.09 -7.90 -12.93
C ALA A 91 -1.56 -7.46 -12.98
N VAL A 92 -2.20 -7.32 -11.83
CA VAL A 92 -3.61 -6.89 -11.76
C VAL A 92 -3.75 -5.41 -12.15
N SER A 93 -2.81 -4.56 -11.73
CA SER A 93 -2.75 -3.14 -12.13
C SER A 93 -2.61 -2.97 -13.63
N LEU A 94 -1.80 -3.79 -14.31
CA LEU A 94 -1.69 -3.77 -15.78
C LEU A 94 -3.03 -4.10 -16.46
N ILE A 95 -3.73 -5.12 -15.99
CA ILE A 95 -5.06 -5.49 -16.51
C ILE A 95 -6.06 -4.36 -16.29
N ILE A 96 -6.10 -3.79 -15.08
CA ILE A 96 -6.99 -2.67 -14.74
C ILE A 96 -6.68 -1.45 -15.59
N TYR A 97 -5.40 -1.11 -15.77
CA TYR A 97 -4.99 0.03 -16.55
C TYR A 97 -5.37 -0.13 -18.03
N THR A 98 -5.04 -1.27 -18.64
CA THR A 98 -5.39 -1.55 -20.05
C THR A 98 -6.89 -1.57 -20.28
N TYR A 99 -7.67 -2.11 -19.34
CA TYR A 99 -9.13 -2.01 -19.36
C TYR A 99 -9.62 -0.56 -19.27
N SER A 100 -9.03 0.22 -18.35
CA SER A 100 -9.40 1.63 -18.10
C SER A 100 -9.15 2.54 -19.31
N VAL A 101 -8.12 2.26 -20.11
CA VAL A 101 -7.81 3.01 -21.34
C VAL A 101 -9.00 3.03 -22.30
N ASN A 102 -9.70 1.91 -22.45
CA ASN A 102 -10.87 1.82 -23.34
C ASN A 102 -12.15 2.24 -22.62
N TYR A 103 -12.30 1.87 -21.35
CA TYR A 103 -13.49 2.21 -20.54
C TYR A 103 -13.70 3.73 -20.42
N MET A 104 -12.61 4.51 -20.27
CA MET A 104 -12.67 5.95 -20.07
C MET A 104 -12.52 6.77 -21.36
N TYR A 105 -12.53 6.16 -22.55
CA TYR A 105 -12.17 6.85 -23.81
C TYR A 105 -13.00 8.12 -24.10
N GLN A 106 -14.27 8.12 -23.69
CA GLN A 106 -15.20 9.24 -23.88
C GLN A 106 -15.32 10.15 -22.64
N ASP A 107 -14.60 9.84 -21.55
CA ASP A 107 -14.67 10.63 -20.32
C ASP A 107 -13.81 11.90 -20.42
N ARG A 108 -14.34 13.02 -19.92
CA ARG A 108 -13.63 14.32 -19.92
C ARG A 108 -12.39 14.32 -19.04
N HIS A 109 -12.39 13.54 -17.96
CA HIS A 109 -11.32 13.44 -16.98
C HIS A 109 -10.41 12.22 -17.22
N TYR A 110 -10.41 11.66 -18.44
CA TYR A 110 -9.59 10.53 -18.88
C TYR A 110 -8.14 10.56 -18.37
N ARG A 111 -7.42 11.67 -18.59
CA ARG A 111 -6.01 11.83 -18.22
C ARG A 111 -5.82 11.72 -16.70
N ARG A 112 -6.61 12.48 -15.93
CA ARG A 112 -6.59 12.45 -14.46
C ARG A 112 -6.84 11.05 -13.92
N TYR A 113 -7.82 10.35 -14.47
CA TYR A 113 -8.18 8.99 -14.04
C TYR A 113 -7.02 8.00 -14.24
N LEU A 114 -6.44 7.96 -15.44
CA LEU A 114 -5.32 7.06 -15.74
C LEU A 114 -4.07 7.40 -14.93
N THR A 115 -3.75 8.69 -14.73
CA THR A 115 -2.67 9.12 -13.84
C THR A 115 -2.87 8.62 -12.42
N LEU A 116 -4.08 8.73 -11.87
CA LEU A 116 -4.37 8.28 -10.51
C LEU A 116 -4.26 6.76 -10.38
N ILE A 117 -4.61 5.98 -11.42
CA ILE A 117 -4.36 4.53 -11.43
C ILE A 117 -2.85 4.24 -11.34
N CYS A 118 -2.04 4.87 -12.18
CA CYS A 118 -0.59 4.69 -12.16
C CYS A 118 0.04 5.13 -10.82
N LEU A 119 -0.41 6.24 -10.25
CA LEU A 119 0.04 6.68 -8.91
C LEU A 119 -0.38 5.71 -7.81
N THR A 120 -1.57 5.12 -7.92
CA THR A 120 -2.03 4.15 -6.93
C THR A 120 -1.21 2.86 -7.00
N ASP A 121 -0.86 2.40 -8.20
CA ASP A 121 0.03 1.26 -8.41
C ASP A 121 1.43 1.53 -7.81
N PHE A 122 2.01 2.71 -8.07
CA PHE A 122 3.26 3.14 -7.43
C PHE A 122 3.19 3.06 -5.89
N VAL A 123 2.12 3.59 -5.30
CA VAL A 123 1.93 3.60 -3.84
C VAL A 123 1.78 2.19 -3.29
N LEU A 124 1.04 1.31 -3.98
CA LEU A 124 0.89 -0.08 -3.58
C LEU A 124 2.23 -0.84 -3.60
N LEU A 125 3.04 -0.65 -4.65
CA LEU A 125 4.37 -1.25 -4.74
C LEU A 125 5.30 -0.72 -3.63
N CYS A 126 5.31 0.59 -3.37
CA CYS A 126 6.09 1.16 -2.27
C CYS A 126 5.64 0.67 -0.88
N MET A 127 4.33 0.49 -0.69
CA MET A 127 3.78 -0.04 0.57
C MET A 127 4.29 -1.45 0.85
N VAL A 128 4.25 -2.35 -0.14
CA VAL A 128 4.67 -3.75 0.08
C VAL A 128 6.18 -3.92 0.16
N SER A 129 6.93 -2.98 -0.41
CA SER A 129 8.40 -2.94 -0.32
C SER A 129 8.91 -2.19 0.92
N SER A 130 8.05 -1.63 1.78
CA SER A 130 8.46 -0.79 2.92
C SER A 130 9.32 -1.56 3.94
N ALA A 131 10.46 -0.98 4.35
CA ALA A 131 11.37 -1.60 5.32
C ALA A 131 10.97 -1.41 6.80
N ASN A 132 10.12 -0.43 7.09
CA ASN A 132 9.67 -0.11 8.44
C ASN A 132 8.16 0.14 8.49
N LEU A 133 7.60 -0.03 9.69
CA LEU A 133 6.16 0.06 9.94
C LEU A 133 5.59 1.46 9.68
N MET A 134 6.34 2.53 9.97
CA MET A 134 5.82 3.88 9.70
C MET A 134 5.73 4.15 8.21
N MET A 135 6.74 3.78 7.42
CA MET A 135 6.73 3.93 5.97
C MET A 135 5.56 3.15 5.36
N LEU A 136 5.33 1.92 5.83
CA LEU A 136 4.15 1.12 5.45
C LEU A 136 2.86 1.88 5.78
N PHE A 137 2.74 2.44 6.99
CA PHE A 137 1.57 3.23 7.41
C PHE A 137 1.37 4.49 6.57
N LEU A 138 2.44 5.20 6.21
CA LEU A 138 2.33 6.39 5.34
C LEU A 138 1.77 6.03 3.96
N PHE A 139 2.26 4.96 3.33
CA PHE A 139 1.70 4.49 2.05
C PHE A 139 0.29 3.91 2.21
N TRP A 140 0.00 3.26 3.34
CA TRP A 140 -1.35 2.81 3.70
C TRP A 140 -2.35 3.97 3.77
N GLN A 141 -1.93 5.13 4.28
CA GLN A 141 -2.72 6.36 4.26
C GLN A 141 -2.82 6.96 2.86
N LEU A 142 -1.71 7.08 2.15
CA LEU A 142 -1.68 7.63 0.80
C LEU A 142 -2.59 6.83 -0.16
N LEU A 143 -2.65 5.51 0.00
CA LEU A 143 -3.58 4.64 -0.72
C LEU A 143 -5.05 5.03 -0.50
N SER A 144 -5.46 5.30 0.75
CA SER A 144 -6.84 5.76 1.04
C SER A 144 -7.13 7.10 0.40
N TYR A 145 -6.18 8.04 0.44
CA TYR A 145 -6.35 9.35 -0.17
C TYR A 145 -6.46 9.26 -1.69
N LEU A 146 -5.62 8.46 -2.35
CA LEU A 146 -5.68 8.29 -3.79
C LEU A 146 -7.01 7.69 -4.24
N LEU A 147 -7.54 6.70 -3.51
CA LEU A 147 -8.84 6.12 -3.83
C LEU A 147 -10.01 7.07 -3.58
N TYR A 148 -9.92 7.90 -2.54
CA TYR A 148 -10.87 8.98 -2.32
C TYR A 148 -10.85 9.99 -3.49
N ILE A 149 -9.66 10.42 -3.93
CA ILE A 149 -9.50 11.34 -5.07
C ILE A 149 -9.97 10.70 -6.39
N LEU A 150 -9.73 9.39 -6.57
CA LEU A 150 -10.15 8.64 -7.75
C LEU A 150 -11.68 8.53 -7.84
N ALA A 151 -12.38 8.35 -6.71
CA ALA A 151 -13.84 8.40 -6.67
C ALA A 151 -14.39 9.77 -7.10
N HIS A 152 -13.68 10.87 -6.75
CA HIS A 152 -14.01 12.23 -7.18
C HIS A 152 -13.69 12.54 -8.64
N ASN A 153 -13.23 11.56 -9.41
CA ASN A 153 -13.17 11.68 -10.87
C ASN A 153 -14.59 11.70 -11.48
N HIS A 154 -15.59 11.20 -10.75
CA HIS A 154 -16.99 11.18 -11.17
C HIS A 154 -17.81 12.17 -10.33
N SER A 155 -18.87 12.73 -10.91
CA SER A 155 -19.74 13.71 -10.25
C SER A 155 -21.03 13.09 -9.67
N HIS A 156 -21.19 11.77 -9.73
CA HIS A 156 -22.39 11.09 -9.23
C HIS A 156 -22.46 11.18 -7.70
N ARG A 157 -23.54 11.76 -7.17
CA ARG A 157 -23.67 12.07 -5.74
C ARG A 157 -23.46 10.85 -4.84
N GLN A 158 -24.04 9.70 -5.19
CA GLN A 158 -23.92 8.49 -4.38
C GLN A 158 -22.47 7.95 -4.34
N THR A 159 -21.70 8.13 -5.41
CA THR A 159 -20.27 7.79 -5.45
C THR A 159 -19.46 8.65 -4.49
N LEU A 160 -19.77 9.96 -4.43
CA LEU A 160 -19.09 10.90 -3.53
C LEU A 160 -19.43 10.64 -2.06
N ASP A 161 -20.71 10.46 -1.74
CA ASP A 161 -21.16 10.13 -0.39
C ASP A 161 -20.57 8.79 0.08
N GLY A 162 -20.52 7.81 -0.82
CA GLY A 162 -19.90 6.50 -0.58
C GLY A 162 -18.40 6.58 -0.35
N ALA A 163 -17.69 7.42 -1.12
CA ALA A 163 -16.27 7.66 -0.94
C ALA A 163 -15.95 8.33 0.39
N TYR A 164 -16.75 9.32 0.80
CA TYR A 164 -16.60 9.99 2.10
C TYR A 164 -16.83 9.03 3.27
N LYS A 165 -17.90 8.23 3.21
CA LYS A 165 -18.18 7.20 4.23
C LYS A 165 -17.04 6.18 4.30
N THR A 166 -16.58 5.71 3.14
CA THR A 166 -15.47 4.74 3.07
C THR A 166 -14.19 5.30 3.68
N PHE A 167 -13.81 6.51 3.27
CA PHE A 167 -12.63 7.17 3.80
C PHE A 167 -12.69 7.32 5.33
N THR A 168 -13.83 7.78 5.85
CA THR A 168 -14.04 8.01 7.28
C THR A 168 -13.94 6.72 8.11
N VAL A 169 -14.63 5.66 7.69
CA VAL A 169 -14.61 4.37 8.41
C VAL A 169 -13.20 3.78 8.41
N LEU A 170 -12.49 3.86 7.28
CA LEU A 170 -11.10 3.41 7.19
C LEU A 170 -10.19 4.22 8.12
N ARG A 171 -10.35 5.55 8.20
CA ARG A 171 -9.57 6.39 9.15
C ARG A 171 -9.73 5.96 10.60
N VAL A 172 -10.95 5.61 11.02
CA VAL A 172 -11.19 5.15 12.39
C VAL A 172 -10.44 3.84 12.66
N ALA A 173 -10.48 2.88 11.72
CA ALA A 173 -9.73 1.64 11.85
C ALA A 173 -8.21 1.86 11.87
N ASP A 174 -7.72 2.81 11.07
CA ASP A 174 -6.29 3.11 10.96
C ASP A 174 -5.72 3.76 12.23
N MET A 175 -6.56 4.31 13.11
CA MET A 175 -6.11 4.75 14.44
C MET A 175 -5.63 3.58 15.29
N ALA A 176 -6.27 2.41 15.19
CA ALA A 176 -5.82 1.20 15.89
C ALA A 176 -4.45 0.75 15.36
N LEU A 177 -4.26 0.76 14.04
CA LEU A 177 -2.96 0.47 13.43
C LEU A 177 -1.88 1.45 13.92
N LEU A 178 -2.18 2.75 13.95
CA LEU A 178 -1.24 3.76 14.44
C LEU A 178 -0.88 3.55 15.92
N MET A 179 -1.86 3.25 16.77
CA MET A 179 -1.62 2.91 18.18
C MET A 179 -0.72 1.68 18.31
N GLY A 180 -0.93 0.64 17.48
CA GLY A 180 -0.06 -0.55 17.43
C GLY A 180 1.39 -0.21 17.06
N ILE A 181 1.58 0.68 16.08
CA ILE A 181 2.91 1.15 15.66
C ILE A 181 3.59 1.97 16.77
N ILE A 182 2.85 2.87 17.43
CA ILE A 182 3.39 3.66 18.54
C ILE A 182 3.81 2.75 19.70
N LEU A 183 2.97 1.78 20.07
CA LEU A 183 3.27 0.82 21.13
C LEU A 183 4.48 -0.05 20.77
N THR A 184 4.61 -0.45 19.50
CA THR A 184 5.80 -1.18 19.01
C THR A 184 7.08 -0.39 19.25
N TYR A 185 7.09 0.90 18.91
CA TYR A 185 8.25 1.76 19.14
C TYR A 185 8.53 1.95 20.64
N GLN A 186 7.50 2.11 21.47
CA GLN A 186 7.67 2.27 22.92
C GLN A 186 8.25 1.01 23.59
N VAL A 187 7.83 -0.18 23.16
CA VAL A 187 8.27 -1.46 23.74
C VAL A 187 9.63 -1.88 23.20
N TYR A 188 9.79 -1.87 21.88
CA TYR A 188 10.98 -2.44 21.23
C TYR A 188 11.99 -1.40 20.78
N GLY A 189 11.67 -0.10 20.78
CA GLY A 189 12.58 0.99 20.41
C GLY A 189 12.98 1.04 18.93
N THR A 190 12.32 0.25 18.05
CA THR A 190 12.58 0.22 16.60
C THR A 190 11.27 0.01 15.84
N LEU A 191 11.23 0.54 14.61
CA LEU A 191 10.15 0.30 13.66
C LEU A 191 10.63 -0.46 12.42
N GLU A 192 11.94 -0.76 12.32
CA GLU A 192 12.48 -1.58 11.24
C GLU A 192 12.06 -3.04 11.43
N ILE A 193 11.43 -3.61 10.40
CA ILE A 193 10.76 -4.91 10.50
C ILE A 193 11.74 -6.03 10.87
N PRO A 194 12.94 -6.17 10.26
CA PRO A 194 13.87 -7.25 10.61
C PRO A 194 14.40 -7.14 12.05
N GLU A 195 14.70 -5.93 12.49
CA GLU A 195 15.22 -5.67 13.84
C GLU A 195 14.13 -5.89 14.90
N LEU A 196 12.89 -5.47 14.60
CA LEU A 196 11.73 -5.70 15.45
C LEU A 196 11.57 -7.19 15.79
N PHE A 197 11.65 -8.08 14.80
CA PHE A 197 11.54 -9.53 15.05
C PHE A 197 12.74 -10.12 15.81
N ALA A 198 13.92 -9.50 15.70
CA ALA A 198 15.07 -9.89 16.51
C ALA A 198 14.86 -9.50 17.97
N ARG A 199 14.41 -8.26 18.25
CA ARG A 199 14.13 -7.77 19.60
C ARG A 199 12.96 -8.50 20.26
N ALA A 200 11.87 -8.73 19.53
CA ALA A 200 10.70 -9.46 20.02
C ALA A 200 11.03 -10.90 20.47
N ARG A 201 11.97 -11.58 19.79
CA ARG A 201 12.44 -12.91 20.21
C ARG A 201 13.41 -12.87 21.40
N ALA A 202 14.13 -11.77 21.58
CA ALA A 202 15.14 -11.64 22.61
C ALA A 202 14.57 -11.25 23.97
N SER A 203 13.48 -10.47 24.01
CA SER A 203 12.88 -9.97 25.24
C SER A 203 11.35 -10.08 25.21
N ALA A 204 10.81 -10.79 26.21
CA ALA A 204 9.39 -10.76 26.51
C ALA A 204 9.07 -9.48 27.30
N HIS A 205 8.09 -8.72 26.82
CA HIS A 205 7.60 -7.51 27.47
C HIS A 205 6.13 -7.67 27.79
N THR A 206 5.69 -7.07 28.89
CA THR A 206 4.27 -6.98 29.24
C THR A 206 3.82 -5.54 29.26
N VAL A 207 2.54 -5.32 28.96
CA VAL A 207 1.87 -4.02 29.00
C VAL A 207 0.65 -4.14 29.91
N ALA A 208 0.53 -3.22 30.87
CA ALA A 208 -0.64 -3.14 31.73
C ALA A 208 -1.82 -2.55 30.95
N LEU A 209 -2.89 -3.34 30.78
CA LEU A 209 -4.15 -2.84 30.21
C LEU A 209 -4.98 -2.08 31.26
N TRP A 210 -4.98 -2.63 32.47
CA TRP A 210 -5.68 -2.12 33.63
C TRP A 210 -4.83 -2.43 34.86
N PRO A 211 -4.90 -1.64 35.94
CA PRO A 211 -4.37 -2.03 37.24
C PRO A 211 -4.63 -3.52 37.58
N GLY A 212 -3.58 -4.33 37.62
CA GLY A 212 -3.64 -5.77 37.91
C GLY A 212 -3.90 -6.71 36.73
N MET A 213 -4.01 -6.18 35.50
CA MET A 213 -4.16 -6.96 34.27
C MET A 213 -3.05 -6.63 33.28
N ASP A 214 -2.01 -7.44 33.29
CA ASP A 214 -0.92 -7.38 32.33
C ASP A 214 -1.17 -8.34 31.18
N ILE A 215 -0.91 -7.88 29.96
CA ILE A 215 -0.91 -8.72 28.77
C ILE A 215 0.47 -8.72 28.14
N ASP A 216 0.76 -9.77 27.39
CA ASP A 216 1.96 -9.81 26.56
C ASP A 216 1.94 -8.67 25.52
N ALA A 217 3.07 -7.97 25.40
CA ALA A 217 3.18 -6.78 24.56
C ALA A 217 3.01 -7.11 23.07
N ALA A 218 3.54 -8.25 22.61
CA ALA A 218 3.39 -8.69 21.22
C ALA A 218 1.92 -8.98 20.90
N THR A 219 1.20 -9.60 21.83
CA THR A 219 -0.26 -9.80 21.74
C THR A 219 -1.02 -8.47 21.66
N ALA A 220 -0.68 -7.49 22.50
CA ALA A 220 -1.29 -6.16 22.46
C ALA A 220 -1.10 -5.46 21.11
N ILE A 221 0.15 -5.49 20.61
CA ILE A 221 0.56 -4.85 19.36
C ILE A 221 -0.15 -5.52 18.17
N THR A 222 -0.11 -6.84 18.07
CA THR A 222 -0.73 -7.58 16.96
C THR A 222 -2.24 -7.43 16.95
N LEU A 223 -2.92 -7.38 18.09
CA LEU A 223 -4.37 -7.11 18.16
C LEU A 223 -4.72 -5.72 17.63
N LEU A 224 -3.94 -4.69 18.00
CA LEU A 224 -4.14 -3.32 17.50
C LEU A 224 -3.91 -3.24 15.98
N MET A 225 -2.84 -3.87 15.47
CA MET A 225 -2.58 -3.96 14.03
C MET A 225 -3.67 -4.75 13.29
N PHE A 226 -4.17 -5.83 13.91
CA PHE A 226 -5.24 -6.65 13.37
C PHE A 226 -6.54 -5.87 13.20
N ILE A 227 -6.93 -5.03 14.16
CA ILE A 227 -8.10 -4.15 14.02
C ILE A 227 -7.96 -3.21 12.80
N GLY A 228 -6.76 -2.65 12.60
CA GLY A 228 -6.46 -1.84 11.41
C GLY A 228 -6.58 -2.65 10.11
N ALA A 229 -6.02 -3.86 10.09
CA ALA A 229 -6.11 -4.79 8.96
C ALA A 229 -7.57 -5.18 8.64
N MET A 230 -8.38 -5.47 9.67
CA MET A 230 -9.80 -5.76 9.53
C MET A 230 -10.56 -4.61 8.84
N GLY A 231 -10.21 -3.37 9.17
CA GLY A 231 -10.76 -2.18 8.54
C GLY A 231 -10.54 -2.18 7.03
N LYS A 232 -9.28 -2.25 6.57
CA LYS A 232 -8.96 -2.27 5.13
C LYS A 232 -9.48 -3.49 4.39
N SER A 233 -9.56 -4.64 5.04
CA SER A 233 -10.02 -5.90 4.45
C SER A 233 -11.53 -6.11 4.56
N ALA A 234 -12.31 -5.09 4.95
CA ALA A 234 -13.77 -5.15 5.09
C ALA A 234 -14.27 -6.34 5.94
N GLN A 235 -13.57 -6.65 7.04
CA GLN A 235 -13.94 -7.76 7.91
C GLN A 235 -15.04 -7.34 8.90
N PHE A 236 -15.87 -8.28 9.35
CA PHE A 236 -16.86 -8.01 10.39
C PHE A 236 -16.15 -7.60 11.70
N PRO A 237 -16.55 -6.50 12.38
CA PRO A 237 -17.71 -5.65 12.14
C PRO A 237 -17.47 -4.44 11.21
N LEU A 238 -16.22 -4.14 10.84
CA LEU A 238 -15.80 -2.96 10.07
C LEU A 238 -16.12 -3.00 8.56
N HIS A 239 -16.82 -4.03 8.07
CA HIS A 239 -17.23 -4.21 6.66
C HIS A 239 -18.17 -3.13 6.08
N LEU A 240 -18.77 -2.28 6.91
CA LEU A 240 -19.86 -1.36 6.55
C LEU A 240 -19.50 -0.31 5.47
N TRP A 241 -18.22 -0.08 5.20
CA TRP A 241 -17.78 0.79 4.12
C TRP A 241 -17.87 0.13 2.73
N LEU A 242 -17.78 -1.20 2.65
CA LEU A 242 -17.71 -1.91 1.38
C LEU A 242 -19.01 -1.75 0.56
N PRO A 243 -20.22 -1.91 1.13
CA PRO A 243 -21.46 -1.67 0.39
C PRO A 243 -21.60 -0.24 -0.11
N SER A 244 -21.08 0.76 0.63
CA SER A 244 -21.11 2.16 0.17
C SER A 244 -20.15 2.43 -0.98
N SER A 245 -19.15 1.58 -1.20
CA SER A 245 -18.20 1.73 -2.29
C SER A 245 -18.73 1.26 -3.65
N LEU A 246 -19.85 0.51 -3.69
CA LEU A 246 -20.44 -0.11 -4.89
C LEU A 246 -20.82 0.85 -6.03
N PHE A 247 -20.92 2.15 -5.74
CA PHE A 247 -21.20 3.17 -6.75
C PHE A 247 -19.93 3.65 -7.48
N ALA A 248 -18.76 3.11 -7.14
CA ALA A 248 -17.53 3.44 -7.85
C ALA A 248 -17.46 2.70 -9.21
N PRO A 249 -16.74 3.25 -10.20
CA PRO A 249 -16.56 2.60 -11.50
C PRO A 249 -15.88 1.23 -11.38
N THR A 250 -16.19 0.32 -12.30
CA THR A 250 -15.65 -1.06 -12.33
C THR A 250 -14.11 -1.14 -12.19
N PRO A 251 -13.28 -0.31 -12.86
CA PRO A 251 -11.84 -0.40 -12.66
C PRO A 251 -11.38 0.05 -11.26
N VAL A 252 -12.11 0.94 -10.58
CA VAL A 252 -11.84 1.31 -9.18
C VAL A 252 -12.09 0.12 -8.26
N HIS A 253 -13.17 -0.64 -8.51
CA HIS A 253 -13.45 -1.88 -7.79
C HIS A 253 -12.37 -2.93 -7.98
N GLY A 254 -11.90 -3.12 -9.23
CA GLY A 254 -10.76 -3.99 -9.50
C GLY A 254 -9.53 -3.60 -8.66
N LEU A 255 -9.27 -2.30 -8.54
CA LEU A 255 -8.13 -1.78 -7.79
C LEU A 255 -8.30 -1.92 -6.26
N LEU A 256 -9.53 -1.83 -5.75
CA LEU A 256 -9.85 -2.14 -4.35
C LEU A 256 -9.48 -3.59 -4.00
N HIS A 257 -9.81 -4.54 -4.87
CA HIS A 257 -9.46 -5.95 -4.68
C HIS A 257 -7.97 -6.24 -4.87
N ALA A 258 -7.29 -5.53 -5.76
CA ALA A 258 -5.84 -5.66 -5.95
C ALA A 258 -5.05 -5.10 -4.76
N GLY A 259 -5.51 -3.99 -4.19
CA GLY A 259 -4.77 -3.19 -3.21
C GLY A 259 -5.39 -3.19 -1.81
N ILE A 260 -6.42 -2.36 -1.58
CA ILE A 260 -6.97 -2.09 -0.25
C ILE A 260 -7.36 -3.36 0.50
N ILE A 261 -8.12 -4.25 -0.14
CA ILE A 261 -8.68 -5.42 0.54
C ILE A 261 -7.58 -6.41 0.91
N ASN A 262 -6.53 -6.50 0.09
CA ASN A 262 -5.39 -7.39 0.34
C ASN A 262 -4.34 -6.79 1.28
N ALA A 263 -4.33 -5.47 1.48
CA ALA A 263 -3.36 -4.79 2.34
C ALA A 263 -3.39 -5.30 3.79
N GLY A 264 -4.58 -5.57 4.34
CA GLY A 264 -4.73 -6.14 5.67
C GLY A 264 -4.12 -7.54 5.80
N GLY A 265 -4.41 -8.43 4.85
CA GLY A 265 -3.81 -9.77 4.81
C GLY A 265 -2.28 -9.71 4.64
N PHE A 266 -1.78 -8.78 3.83
CA PHE A 266 -0.35 -8.53 3.70
C PHE A 266 0.29 -8.10 5.02
N LEU A 267 -0.31 -7.13 5.74
CA LEU A 267 0.18 -6.67 7.04
C LEU A 267 0.26 -7.83 8.05
N ILE A 268 -0.80 -8.64 8.15
CA ILE A 268 -0.84 -9.78 9.06
C ILE A 268 0.26 -10.80 8.73
N ASN A 269 0.40 -11.17 7.45
CA ASN A 269 1.45 -12.10 7.03
C ASN A 269 2.86 -11.52 7.22
N ARG A 270 3.03 -10.21 7.01
CA ARG A 270 4.30 -9.51 7.24
C ARG A 270 4.69 -9.57 8.71
N MET A 271 3.72 -9.43 9.61
CA MET A 271 3.90 -9.40 11.06
C MET A 271 3.82 -10.77 11.72
N ALA A 272 3.58 -11.85 10.98
CA ALA A 272 3.45 -13.21 11.51
C ALA A 272 4.61 -13.70 12.42
N PRO A 273 5.87 -13.23 12.28
CA PRO A 273 6.94 -13.58 13.21
C PRO A 273 6.87 -12.92 14.60
N LEU A 274 6.00 -11.92 14.78
CA LEU A 274 5.77 -11.19 16.04
C LEU A 274 4.56 -11.77 16.77
#